data_AF-A0A9E2QF25-F1
#
_entry.id   AF-A0A9E2QF25-F1
#
_cell.length_a   1.000
_cell.length_b   1.000
_cell.length_c   1.000
_cell.angle_alpha   90.00
_cell.angle_beta   90.00
_cell.angle_gamma   90.00
#
_symmetry.space_group_name_H-M   'P 1'
#
loop_
_entity.id
_entity.type
_entity.pdbx_description
1 polymer ?
#
loop_
_entity_poly.entity_id
_entity_poly.type
_entity_poly.pdbx_seq_one_letter_code
_entity_poly.pdbx_strand_id
1 'polypeptide(L)'
;MAEEAKTQEEKPQDKRPLVSRVPVKDKEMLDLLLADRGVTYYEEMKKFPVDTEAFKKTLDASCKSRIRTWLKICAHCGMCADTCFFYLANDRDPKQVPSYKIQSTLGEIVKRNGDVDTDFMINCMDTAWGKCTCCNRCGMYCPHGIDMGVMFGYTRGLCFSQGFVPHEMKIGSGMHWLYNAQMDITVDDFTETCAWMA
;
A
#
# COMPACT_ATOMS: atom_id res chain seq x y z
N MET A 1 -35.84 -33.82 32.88
CA MET A 1 -34.62 -33.08 33.28
C MET A 1 -34.16 -32.35 32.04
N ALA A 2 -34.67 -31.14 31.84
CA ALA A 2 -34.31 -30.28 30.72
C ALA A 2 -33.05 -29.53 31.13
N GLU A 3 -31.95 -29.79 30.44
CA GLU A 3 -30.65 -29.16 30.70
C GLU A 3 -30.63 -27.81 29.98
N GLU A 4 -30.66 -26.74 30.79
CA GLU A 4 -30.69 -25.35 30.33
C GLU A 4 -29.39 -25.03 29.58
N ALA A 5 -29.51 -24.84 28.26
CA ALA A 5 -28.48 -24.27 27.43
C ALA A 5 -28.21 -22.83 27.86
N LYS A 6 -27.15 -22.62 28.64
CA LYS A 6 -26.64 -21.28 28.94
C LYS A 6 -26.04 -20.69 27.66
N THR A 7 -26.82 -19.84 27.02
CA THR A 7 -26.37 -18.88 26.02
C THR A 7 -25.29 -18.02 26.67
N GLN A 8 -24.03 -18.25 26.31
CA GLN A 8 -22.94 -17.37 26.71
C GLN A 8 -23.04 -16.14 25.83
N GLU A 9 -23.53 -15.04 26.40
CA GLU A 9 -23.38 -13.71 25.83
C GLU A 9 -21.88 -13.39 25.71
N GLU A 10 -21.36 -13.43 24.49
CA GLU A 10 -20.03 -12.92 24.19
C GLU A 10 -19.97 -11.43 24.51
N LYS A 11 -19.21 -11.07 25.54
CA LYS A 11 -18.90 -9.69 25.88
C LYS A 11 -18.34 -8.95 24.65
N PRO A 12 -18.71 -7.68 24.40
CA PRO A 12 -18.10 -6.90 23.34
C PRO A 12 -16.63 -6.68 23.70
N GLN A 13 -15.74 -7.41 23.04
CA GLN A 13 -14.31 -7.18 23.13
C GLN A 13 -14.04 -5.73 22.70
N ASP A 14 -13.31 -5.01 23.54
CA ASP A 14 -12.69 -3.71 23.25
C ASP A 14 -11.69 -3.92 22.10
N LYS A 15 -12.18 -4.01 20.86
CA LYS A 15 -11.41 -4.45 19.69
C LYS A 15 -10.57 -3.28 19.20
N ARG A 16 -9.25 -3.40 19.40
CA ARG A 16 -8.25 -2.52 18.77
C ARG A 16 -8.48 -2.52 17.24
N PRO A 17 -8.57 -1.35 16.59
CA PRO A 17 -8.81 -1.29 15.15
C PRO A 17 -7.63 -1.90 14.38
N LEU A 18 -7.94 -2.67 13.33
CA LEU A 18 -6.95 -3.32 12.47
C LEU A 18 -6.22 -2.29 11.59
N VAL A 19 -6.93 -1.26 11.13
CA VAL A 19 -6.35 -0.17 10.35
C VAL A 19 -5.71 0.87 11.27
N SER A 20 -4.42 1.15 11.05
CA SER A 20 -3.68 2.12 11.84
C SER A 20 -2.55 2.79 11.05
N ARG A 21 -2.27 4.05 11.41
CA ARG A 21 -1.10 4.82 10.94
C ARG A 21 0.22 4.33 11.54
N VAL A 22 0.15 3.61 12.66
CA VAL A 22 1.33 3.12 13.37
C VAL A 22 1.80 1.80 12.71
N PRO A 23 3.12 1.57 12.58
CA PRO A 23 3.65 0.28 12.17
C PRO A 23 3.29 -0.82 13.16
N VAL A 24 3.03 -2.05 12.67
CA VAL A 24 2.81 -3.22 13.53
C VAL A 24 4.15 -3.61 14.15
N LYS A 25 4.24 -3.58 15.48
CA LYS A 25 5.45 -3.93 16.24
C LYS A 25 5.18 -4.90 17.39
N ASP A 26 3.92 -5.20 17.63
CA ASP A 26 3.46 -6.03 18.72
C ASP A 26 2.80 -7.29 18.16
N LYS A 27 3.05 -8.42 18.85
CA LYS A 27 2.59 -9.73 18.40
C LYS A 27 1.07 -9.84 18.41
N GLU A 28 0.42 -9.24 19.40
CA GLU A 28 -1.05 -9.24 19.52
C GLU A 28 -1.72 -8.63 18.28
N MET A 29 -1.24 -7.47 17.80
CA MET A 29 -1.76 -6.86 16.58
C MET A 29 -1.47 -7.71 15.34
N LEU A 30 -0.30 -8.35 15.27
CA LEU A 30 0.02 -9.23 14.15
C LEU A 30 -0.94 -10.44 14.12
N ASP A 31 -1.19 -11.06 15.27
CA ASP A 31 -2.10 -12.19 15.39
C ASP A 31 -3.54 -11.81 15.03
N LEU A 32 -3.99 -10.59 15.41
CA LEU A 32 -5.29 -10.06 15.00
C LEU A 32 -5.38 -9.84 13.48
N LEU A 33 -4.31 -9.33 12.85
CA LEU A 33 -4.27 -9.15 11.40
C LEU A 33 -4.24 -10.49 10.65
N LEU A 34 -3.53 -11.48 11.18
CA LEU A 34 -3.48 -12.85 10.61
C LEU A 34 -4.82 -13.58 10.75
N ALA A 35 -5.58 -13.30 11.82
CA ALA A 35 -6.91 -13.87 12.02
C ALA A 35 -7.94 -13.32 11.00
N ASP A 36 -7.76 -12.11 10.50
CA ASP A 36 -8.62 -11.51 9.47
C ASP A 36 -8.15 -11.90 8.06
N ARG A 37 -9.09 -12.22 7.16
CA ARG A 37 -8.80 -12.45 5.73
C ARG A 37 -8.82 -11.16 4.90
N GLY A 38 -8.60 -10.02 5.55
CA GLY A 38 -8.72 -8.68 4.97
C GLY A 38 -10.14 -8.13 4.90
N VAL A 39 -11.18 -8.92 5.19
CA VAL A 39 -12.59 -8.46 5.07
C VAL A 39 -12.85 -7.32 6.06
N THR A 40 -12.58 -7.56 7.34
CA THR A 40 -12.78 -6.56 8.39
C THR A 40 -11.84 -5.37 8.18
N TYR A 41 -10.59 -5.65 7.81
CA TYR A 41 -9.58 -4.63 7.55
C TYR A 41 -10.01 -3.62 6.48
N TYR A 42 -10.52 -4.08 5.33
CA TYR A 42 -10.96 -3.18 4.26
C TYR A 42 -12.28 -2.46 4.59
N GLU A 43 -13.16 -3.05 5.39
CA GLU A 43 -14.36 -2.37 5.90
C GLU A 43 -14.02 -1.23 6.86
N GLU A 44 -13.05 -1.43 7.74
CA GLU A 44 -12.52 -0.39 8.62
C GLU A 44 -11.81 0.69 7.80
N MET A 45 -11.03 0.32 6.78
CA MET A 45 -10.28 1.25 5.94
C MET A 45 -11.20 2.25 5.23
N LYS A 46 -12.37 1.81 4.75
CA LYS A 46 -13.38 2.68 4.13
C LYS A 46 -13.90 3.78 5.07
N LYS A 47 -13.85 3.53 6.39
CA LYS A 47 -14.30 4.47 7.42
C LYS A 47 -13.14 5.26 8.03
N PHE A 48 -11.90 4.97 7.61
CA PHE A 48 -10.71 5.55 8.19
C PHE A 48 -10.48 6.97 7.64
N PRO A 49 -10.47 8.01 8.49
CA PRO A 49 -10.29 9.39 8.02
C PRO A 49 -8.84 9.61 7.57
N VAL A 50 -8.61 10.53 6.64
CA VAL A 50 -7.27 11.03 6.28
C VAL A 50 -6.86 12.14 7.25
N ASP A 51 -5.61 12.14 7.71
CA ASP A 51 -5.08 13.22 8.56
C ASP A 51 -4.41 14.26 7.65
N THR A 52 -5.20 15.22 7.18
CA THR A 52 -4.80 16.22 6.17
C THR A 52 -3.65 17.12 6.66
N GLU A 53 -3.60 17.47 7.95
CA GLU A 53 -2.56 18.33 8.50
C GLU A 53 -1.21 17.59 8.60
N ALA A 54 -1.22 16.35 9.13
CA ALA A 54 -0.02 15.52 9.13
C ALA A 54 0.42 15.15 7.71
N PHE A 55 -0.54 14.96 6.80
CA PHE A 55 -0.25 14.64 5.41
C PHE A 55 0.42 15.79 4.67
N LYS A 56 -0.11 17.01 4.80
CA LYS A 56 0.51 18.25 4.30
C LYS A 56 1.93 18.43 4.81
N LYS A 57 2.14 18.29 6.12
CA LYS A 57 3.47 18.37 6.73
C LYS A 57 4.44 17.34 6.14
N THR A 58 3.97 16.12 5.92
CA THR A 58 4.77 15.06 5.30
C THR A 58 5.10 15.42 3.84
N LEU A 59 4.11 15.90 3.08
CA LEU A 59 4.28 16.31 1.69
C LEU A 59 5.30 17.45 1.55
N ASP A 60 5.21 18.47 2.40
CA ASP A 60 6.15 19.61 2.39
C ASP A 60 7.57 19.18 2.75
N ALA A 61 7.72 18.29 3.73
CA ALA A 61 9.03 17.81 4.15
C ALA A 61 9.70 16.87 3.11
N SER A 62 8.90 16.09 2.36
CA SER A 62 9.42 14.97 1.55
C SER A 62 9.26 15.14 0.04
N CYS A 63 8.31 15.94 -0.45
CA CYS A 63 8.06 16.16 -1.88
C CYS A 63 9.05 17.17 -2.47
N LYS A 64 10.26 16.68 -2.74
CA LYS A 64 11.37 17.48 -3.27
C LYS A 64 11.09 18.00 -4.69
N SER A 65 11.85 19.01 -5.09
CA SER A 65 11.78 19.67 -6.41
C SER A 65 11.76 18.68 -7.57
N ARG A 66 12.58 17.63 -7.53
CA ARG A 66 12.65 16.60 -8.59
C ARG A 66 11.29 15.97 -8.89
N ILE A 67 10.57 15.52 -7.86
CA ILE A 67 9.25 14.89 -8.02
C ILE A 67 8.25 15.90 -8.60
N ARG A 68 8.26 17.13 -8.07
CA ARG A 68 7.39 18.22 -8.56
C ARG A 68 7.67 18.57 -10.02
N THR A 69 8.94 18.58 -10.43
CA THR A 69 9.33 18.80 -11.83
C THR A 69 8.85 17.67 -12.72
N TRP A 70 9.08 16.41 -12.34
CA TRP A 70 8.61 15.24 -13.09
C TRP A 70 7.10 15.23 -13.33
N LEU A 71 6.31 15.59 -12.32
CA LEU A 71 4.86 15.72 -12.46
C LEU A 71 4.48 16.83 -13.46
N LYS A 72 5.22 17.95 -13.47
CA LYS A 72 4.94 19.10 -14.34
C LYS A 72 5.38 18.91 -15.80
N ILE A 73 6.50 18.23 -16.05
CA ILE A 73 7.07 18.10 -17.40
C ILE A 73 6.44 16.96 -18.23
N CYS A 74 5.55 16.16 -17.63
CA CYS A 74 4.87 15.09 -18.33
C CYS A 74 4.00 15.64 -19.47
N ALA A 75 4.44 15.48 -20.72
CA ALA A 75 3.70 15.92 -21.91
C ALA A 75 2.51 15.02 -22.31
N HIS A 76 2.15 14.03 -21.48
CA HIS A 76 1.09 13.06 -21.77
C HIS A 76 1.22 12.30 -23.13
N CYS A 77 2.44 12.17 -23.64
CA CYS A 77 2.74 11.57 -24.94
C CYS A 77 2.44 10.06 -25.08
N GLY A 78 2.17 9.36 -23.97
CA GLY A 78 1.82 7.93 -24.01
C GLY A 78 2.96 6.96 -24.30
N MET A 79 4.20 7.40 -24.54
CA MET A 79 5.33 6.49 -24.86
C MET A 79 5.68 5.48 -23.74
N CYS A 80 5.18 5.69 -22.53
CA CYS A 80 5.30 4.71 -21.44
C CYS A 80 4.26 3.59 -21.48
N ALA A 81 3.21 3.68 -22.31
CA ALA A 81 2.07 2.76 -22.30
C ALA A 81 2.46 1.31 -22.64
N ASP A 82 2.99 1.08 -23.85
CA ASP A 82 3.35 -0.27 -24.33
C ASP A 82 4.49 -0.93 -23.53
N THR A 83 5.20 -0.17 -22.70
CA THR A 83 6.24 -0.72 -21.81
C THR A 83 5.68 -1.36 -20.54
N CYS A 84 4.43 -1.02 -20.18
CA CYS A 84 3.79 -1.49 -18.97
C CYS A 84 3.05 -2.79 -19.25
N PHE A 85 3.47 -3.88 -18.61
CA PHE A 85 2.79 -5.16 -18.76
C PHE A 85 1.35 -5.13 -18.22
N PHE A 86 1.02 -4.28 -17.24
CA PHE A 86 -0.37 -4.09 -16.82
C PHE A 86 -1.21 -3.45 -17.91
N TYR A 87 -0.67 -2.50 -18.67
CA TYR A 87 -1.38 -1.93 -19.82
C TYR A 87 -1.64 -2.98 -20.89
N LEU A 88 -0.62 -3.79 -21.22
CA LEU A 88 -0.74 -4.86 -22.21
C LEU A 88 -1.69 -5.98 -21.78
N ALA A 89 -1.67 -6.37 -20.50
CA ALA A 89 -2.48 -7.46 -19.97
C ALA A 89 -3.95 -7.10 -19.72
N ASN A 90 -4.29 -5.81 -19.66
CA ASN A 90 -5.66 -5.31 -19.45
C ASN A 90 -6.21 -4.68 -20.74
N ASP A 91 -6.06 -5.36 -21.87
CA ASP A 91 -6.60 -4.96 -23.17
C ASP A 91 -6.29 -3.50 -23.56
N ARG A 92 -5.10 -3.01 -23.20
CA ARG A 92 -4.65 -1.65 -23.51
C ARG A 92 -5.59 -0.57 -22.92
N ASP A 93 -6.19 -0.83 -21.76
CA ASP A 93 -6.99 0.16 -21.01
C ASP A 93 -6.16 1.45 -20.74
N PRO A 94 -6.59 2.64 -21.21
CA PRO A 94 -5.90 3.90 -20.96
C PRO A 94 -5.65 4.21 -19.48
N LYS A 95 -6.49 3.70 -18.56
CA LYS A 95 -6.28 3.87 -17.11
C LYS A 95 -5.06 3.11 -16.62
N GLN A 96 -4.57 2.13 -17.39
CA GLN A 96 -3.39 1.35 -17.05
C GLN A 96 -2.07 1.99 -17.50
N VAL A 97 -2.14 3.07 -18.30
CA VAL A 97 -0.96 3.79 -18.78
C VAL A 97 -0.19 4.38 -17.58
N PRO A 98 1.14 4.17 -17.49
CA PRO A 98 1.92 4.63 -16.34
C PRO A 98 1.81 6.14 -16.04
N SER A 99 1.82 6.97 -17.08
CA SER A 99 1.65 8.42 -16.92
C SER A 99 0.27 8.78 -16.37
N TYR A 100 -0.79 8.09 -16.80
CA TYR A 100 -2.13 8.30 -16.26
C TYR A 100 -2.16 7.94 -14.77
N LYS A 101 -1.70 6.75 -14.40
CA LYS A 101 -1.69 6.27 -13.01
C LYS A 101 -1.00 7.23 -12.05
N ILE A 102 0.18 7.74 -12.42
CA ILE A 102 0.93 8.63 -11.52
C ILE A 102 0.30 10.02 -11.43
N GLN A 103 -0.25 10.53 -12.53
CA GLN A 103 -0.91 11.83 -12.55
C GLN A 103 -2.24 11.79 -11.78
N SER A 104 -3.02 10.71 -11.92
CA SER A 104 -4.29 10.51 -11.21
C SER A 104 -4.12 10.18 -9.73
N THR A 105 -2.91 9.88 -9.27
CA THR A 105 -2.60 9.60 -7.85
C THR A 105 -1.72 10.70 -7.28
N LEU A 106 -0.39 10.54 -7.34
CA LEU A 106 0.57 11.52 -6.81
C LEU A 106 0.39 12.93 -7.40
N GLY A 107 0.08 13.03 -8.69
CA GLY A 107 -0.21 14.32 -9.33
C GLY A 107 -1.36 15.06 -8.66
N GLU A 108 -2.48 14.38 -8.43
CA GLU A 108 -3.64 14.93 -7.72
C GLU A 108 -3.36 15.21 -6.24
N ILE A 109 -2.59 14.36 -5.54
CA ILE A 109 -2.14 14.63 -4.15
C ILE A 109 -1.37 15.96 -4.09
N VAL A 110 -0.40 16.15 -4.99
CA VAL A 110 0.44 17.36 -5.02
C VAL A 110 -0.38 18.59 -5.44
N LYS A 111 -1.30 18.43 -6.39
CA LYS A 111 -2.16 19.52 -6.88
C LYS A 111 -3.16 20.00 -5.83
N ARG A 112 -3.73 19.09 -5.05
CA ARG A 112 -4.65 19.41 -3.94
C ARG A 112 -3.92 19.75 -2.64
N ASN A 113 -2.59 19.79 -2.66
CA ASN A 113 -1.76 20.03 -1.47
C ASN A 113 -2.14 19.11 -0.29
N GLY A 114 -2.33 17.82 -0.57
CA GLY A 114 -2.73 16.82 0.44
C GLY A 114 -4.18 16.89 0.91
N ASP A 115 -5.02 17.77 0.37
CA ASP A 115 -6.47 17.79 0.66
C ASP A 115 -7.19 16.70 -0.15
N VAL A 116 -7.23 15.48 0.40
CA VAL A 116 -7.75 14.28 -0.24
C VAL A 116 -8.63 13.47 0.70
N ASP A 117 -9.62 12.79 0.12
CA ASP A 117 -10.59 11.95 0.79
C ASP A 117 -10.14 10.48 0.91
N THR A 118 -10.82 9.73 1.78
CA THR A 118 -10.55 8.31 2.04
C THR A 118 -10.68 7.45 0.78
N ASP A 119 -11.73 7.67 -0.03
CA ASP A 119 -11.94 6.89 -1.26
C ASP A 119 -10.81 7.11 -2.27
N PHE A 120 -10.35 8.35 -2.39
CA PHE A 120 -9.17 8.67 -3.20
C PHE A 120 -7.91 7.99 -2.68
N MET A 121 -7.68 7.95 -1.37
CA MET A 121 -6.52 7.26 -0.78
C MET A 121 -6.58 5.75 -0.99
N ILE A 122 -7.76 5.14 -0.93
CA ILE A 122 -7.97 3.72 -1.26
C ILE A 122 -7.63 3.46 -2.73
N ASN A 123 -8.09 4.32 -3.65
CA ASN A 123 -7.75 4.21 -5.07
C ASN A 123 -6.24 4.42 -5.33
N CYS A 124 -5.59 5.32 -4.58
CA CYS A 124 -4.14 5.52 -4.64
C CYS A 124 -3.39 4.27 -4.19
N MET A 125 -3.81 3.66 -3.08
CA MET A 125 -3.24 2.41 -2.58
C MET A 125 -3.41 1.28 -3.62
N ASP A 126 -4.63 1.05 -4.12
CA ASP A 126 -4.89 0.04 -5.15
C ASP A 126 -4.04 0.27 -6.41
N THR A 127 -3.91 1.53 -6.85
CA THR A 127 -3.10 1.85 -8.02
C THR A 127 -1.59 1.65 -7.77
N ALA A 128 -1.10 2.03 -6.59
CA ALA A 128 0.33 1.99 -6.27
C ALA A 128 0.83 0.57 -5.98
N TRP A 129 0.02 -0.31 -5.39
CA TRP A 129 0.38 -1.70 -5.10
C TRP A 129 -0.21 -2.70 -6.10
N GLY A 130 -1.49 -2.57 -6.44
CA GLY A 130 -2.19 -3.51 -7.33
C GLY A 130 -1.91 -3.31 -8.82
N LYS A 131 -1.62 -2.07 -9.25
CA LYS A 131 -1.45 -1.73 -10.68
C LYS A 131 -0.03 -1.31 -11.06
N CYS A 132 0.94 -1.38 -10.15
CA CYS A 132 2.34 -1.02 -10.40
C CYS A 132 3.27 -1.91 -9.59
N THR A 133 4.31 -2.48 -10.21
CA THR A 133 5.35 -3.27 -9.51
C THR A 133 6.62 -2.47 -9.25
N CYS A 134 6.67 -1.19 -9.59
CA CYS A 134 7.88 -0.36 -9.54
C CYS A 134 9.07 -0.92 -10.35
N CYS A 135 8.82 -1.71 -11.40
CA CYS A 135 9.87 -2.24 -12.29
C CYS A 135 10.61 -1.17 -13.11
N ASN A 136 10.15 0.07 -13.08
CA ASN A 136 10.72 1.26 -13.72
C ASN A 136 10.96 1.18 -15.24
N ARG A 137 10.39 0.18 -15.94
CA ARG A 137 10.46 0.12 -17.42
C ARG A 137 9.93 1.40 -18.06
N CYS A 138 8.81 1.91 -17.56
CA CYS A 138 8.20 3.15 -18.05
C CYS A 138 9.10 4.39 -17.92
N GLY A 139 10.03 4.41 -16.95
CA GLY A 139 11.02 5.49 -16.81
C GLY A 139 12.12 5.42 -17.85
N MET A 140 12.59 4.20 -18.18
CA MET A 140 13.64 3.99 -19.19
C MET A 140 13.23 4.44 -20.60
N TYR A 141 11.94 4.37 -20.94
CA TYR A 141 11.41 4.78 -22.24
C TYR A 141 10.77 6.18 -22.22
N CYS A 142 10.84 6.90 -21.09
CA CYS A 142 10.33 8.26 -21.03
C CYS A 142 11.32 9.23 -21.70
N PRO A 143 10.94 9.97 -22.76
CA PRO A 143 11.84 10.91 -23.43
C PRO A 143 12.19 12.12 -22.54
N HIS A 144 11.39 12.36 -21.50
CA HIS A 144 11.59 13.44 -20.53
C HIS A 144 12.40 12.99 -19.30
N GLY A 145 12.84 11.73 -19.23
CA GLY A 145 13.57 11.19 -18.09
C GLY A 145 12.74 11.14 -16.79
N ILE A 146 11.43 10.96 -16.90
CA ILE A 146 10.53 10.89 -15.75
C ILE A 146 10.60 9.48 -15.13
N ASP A 147 11.12 9.39 -13.91
CA ASP A 147 11.20 8.13 -13.19
C ASP A 147 9.90 7.85 -12.40
N MET A 148 9.00 7.10 -13.02
CA MET A 148 7.75 6.70 -12.38
C MET A 148 7.94 5.63 -11.31
N GLY A 149 8.98 4.79 -11.39
CA GLY A 149 9.27 3.80 -10.35
C GLY A 149 9.53 4.46 -8.99
N VAL A 150 10.38 5.49 -8.99
CA VAL A 150 10.67 6.33 -7.81
C VAL A 150 9.42 7.06 -7.34
N MET A 151 8.63 7.65 -8.25
CA MET A 151 7.40 8.34 -7.88
C MET A 151 6.36 7.40 -7.24
N PHE A 152 6.21 6.17 -7.73
CA PHE A 152 5.33 5.18 -7.09
C PHE A 152 5.88 4.69 -5.75
N GLY A 153 7.19 4.50 -5.62
CA GLY A 153 7.81 4.21 -4.32
C GLY A 153 7.51 5.31 -3.29
N TYR A 154 7.61 6.57 -3.70
CA TYR A 154 7.21 7.71 -2.88
C TYR A 154 5.70 7.72 -2.55
N THR A 155 4.84 7.45 -3.53
CA THR A 155 3.38 7.37 -3.36
C THR A 155 2.99 6.29 -2.35
N ARG A 156 3.65 5.13 -2.39
CA ARG A 156 3.46 4.07 -1.38
C ARG A 156 3.84 4.54 0.02
N GLY A 157 4.95 5.28 0.15
CA GLY A 157 5.34 5.89 1.42
C GLY A 157 4.32 6.89 1.96
N LEU A 158 3.72 7.69 1.08
CA LEU A 158 2.63 8.62 1.43
C LEU A 158 1.36 7.88 1.88
N CYS A 159 0.97 6.81 1.20
CA CYS A 159 -0.17 5.99 1.62
C CYS A 159 0.11 5.31 2.96
N PHE A 160 1.32 4.80 3.15
CA PHE A 160 1.76 4.18 4.41
C PHE A 160 1.73 5.15 5.59
N SER A 161 2.17 6.40 5.43
CA SER A 161 2.12 7.40 6.51
C SER A 161 0.69 7.72 6.97
N GLN A 162 -0.28 7.56 6.07
CA GLN A 162 -1.71 7.71 6.36
C GLN A 162 -2.40 6.40 6.75
N GLY A 163 -1.69 5.27 6.83
CA GLY A 163 -2.26 3.98 7.22
C GLY A 163 -3.00 3.21 6.11
N PHE A 164 -2.98 3.72 4.87
CA PHE A 164 -3.57 3.04 3.70
C PHE A 164 -2.54 2.10 3.07
N VAL A 165 -2.58 0.84 3.51
CA VAL A 165 -1.64 -0.20 3.09
C VAL A 165 -2.45 -1.47 2.79
N PRO A 166 -2.14 -2.26 1.76
CA PRO A 166 -2.79 -3.55 1.56
C PRO A 166 -2.63 -4.45 2.79
N HIS A 167 -3.66 -5.25 3.11
CA HIS A 167 -3.71 -6.08 4.32
C HIS A 167 -2.48 -6.99 4.43
N GLU A 168 -2.13 -7.66 3.34
CA GLU A 168 -1.00 -8.59 3.25
C GLU A 168 0.34 -7.89 3.46
N MET A 169 0.46 -6.66 2.95
CA MET A 169 1.66 -5.83 3.11
C MET A 169 1.80 -5.33 4.55
N LYS A 170 0.67 -5.07 5.23
CA LYS A 170 0.68 -4.69 6.66
C LYS A 170 1.17 -5.87 7.52
N ILE A 171 0.70 -7.09 7.26
CA ILE A 171 1.17 -8.33 7.91
C ILE A 171 2.66 -8.54 7.68
N GLY A 172 3.11 -8.56 6.42
CA GLY A 172 4.51 -8.80 6.08
C GLY A 172 5.44 -7.78 6.75
N SER A 173 5.05 -6.51 6.80
CA SER A 173 5.82 -5.50 7.53
C SER A 173 5.90 -5.77 9.03
N GLY A 174 4.83 -6.27 9.66
CA GLY A 174 4.81 -6.65 11.07
C GLY A 174 5.67 -7.86 11.37
N MET A 175 5.66 -8.87 10.49
CA MET A 175 6.54 -10.05 10.59
C MET A 175 8.01 -9.66 10.57
N HIS A 176 8.41 -8.74 9.69
CA HIS A 176 9.78 -8.21 9.68
C HIS A 176 10.19 -7.54 11.00
N TRP A 177 9.30 -6.79 11.64
CA TRP A 177 9.60 -6.11 12.91
C TRP A 177 9.76 -7.08 14.08
N LEU A 178 8.96 -8.15 14.11
CA LEU A 178 8.90 -9.09 15.23
C LEU A 178 9.93 -10.21 15.10
N TYR A 179 10.06 -10.78 13.90
CA TYR A 179 10.83 -12.01 13.67
C TYR A 179 12.12 -11.77 12.87
N ASN A 180 12.36 -10.54 12.39
CA ASN A 180 13.42 -10.22 11.44
C ASN A 180 13.36 -11.08 10.15
N ALA A 181 12.20 -11.68 9.85
CA ALA A 181 11.93 -12.52 8.71
C ALA A 181 10.57 -12.17 8.10
N GLN A 182 10.44 -12.25 6.77
CA GLN A 182 9.17 -11.93 6.10
C GLN A 182 8.11 -13.00 6.32
N MET A 183 8.52 -14.28 6.35
CA MET A 183 7.63 -15.43 6.40
C MET A 183 7.69 -16.17 7.75
N ASP A 184 8.28 -15.54 8.78
CA ASP A 184 8.49 -16.18 10.08
C ASP A 184 9.22 -17.54 9.99
N ILE A 185 10.13 -17.67 9.00
CA ILE A 185 10.96 -18.87 8.85
C ILE A 185 11.96 -18.88 10.01
N THR A 186 11.87 -19.89 10.86
CA THR A 186 12.81 -20.06 11.96
C THR A 186 14.15 -20.56 11.45
N VAL A 187 15.19 -20.42 12.27
CA VAL A 187 16.52 -20.98 11.94
C VAL A 187 16.44 -22.49 11.78
N ASP A 188 15.63 -23.16 12.60
CA ASP A 188 15.43 -24.60 12.55
C ASP A 188 14.80 -25.01 11.20
N ASP A 189 13.69 -24.36 10.79
CA ASP A 189 13.04 -24.62 9.49
C ASP A 189 14.00 -24.41 8.31
N PHE A 190 14.83 -23.36 8.38
CA PHE A 190 15.82 -23.07 7.34
C PHE A 190 16.90 -24.17 7.28
N THR A 191 17.41 -24.61 8.43
CA THR A 191 18.42 -25.68 8.49
C THR A 191 17.88 -27.03 8.05
N GLU A 192 16.64 -27.37 8.42
CA GLU A 192 15.95 -28.57 7.94
C GLU A 192 15.79 -28.56 6.43
N THR A 193 15.37 -27.42 5.86
CA THR A 193 15.26 -27.24 4.41
C THR A 193 16.61 -27.42 3.71
N CYS A 194 17.69 -26.86 4.26
CA CYS A 194 19.04 -27.04 3.73
C CYS A 194 19.49 -28.50 3.79
N ALA A 195 19.20 -29.22 4.89
CA ALA A 195 19.54 -30.63 5.04
C ALA A 195 18.77 -31.53 4.07
N TRP A 196 17.51 -31.19 3.76
CA TRP A 196 16.70 -31.91 2.78
C TRP A 196 17.21 -31.75 1.34
N MET A 197 17.81 -30.59 1.00
CA MET A 197 18.35 -30.33 -0.35
C MET A 197 19.73 -30.96 -0.62
N ALA A 198 20.47 -31.36 0.42
CA ALA A 198 21.84 -31.88 0.35
C ALA A 198 21.87 -33.39 0.04
#